data_AF-A0A4R1L647-F1
#
_entry.id   AF-A0A4R1L647-F1
#
_cell.length_a   1.000
_cell.length_b   1.000
_cell.length_c   1.000
_cell.angle_alpha   90.00
_cell.angle_beta   90.00
_cell.angle_gamma   90.00
#
_symmetry.space_group_name_H-M   'P 1'
#
loop_
_entity.id
_entity.type
_entity.pdbx_description
1 polymer ?
#
loop_
_entity_poly.entity_id
_entity_poly.type
_entity_poly.pdbx_seq_one_letter_code
_entity_poly.pdbx_strand_id
1 'polypeptide(L)'
;MKQKVLATWIVNDTKVEQSWFPQAGKIQSDNPQVHFMYWRCVADFFACASRTCGDSCRLVLFTNRPIAAPDIKNFLVSLGVEVIVVPLAHLPPVGYHGSWRNQFYILDLIQYLAKTAENESYVILDSDCVINKSLDPLYQELTQKGALLYSMSYSEEHSINGLTRVEMKALYEEISGEPLTEIPRYCGGEFFAATSEAIRAMAELSEAIWRECMDRFELGKAKFNEEAHFLSYLYFRLGFEHDTANRFIKRLWTQFSYRNVEPQDYELAIWHVPAEKRYGFKRLYRVIRKRDSWFWKMPAADRWRARIGVMLGIPAFGTHKKLQDLGNRVLAKVLKSSI
;
A
#
# COMPACT_ATOMS: atom_id res chain seq x y z
N MET A 1 19.12 13.42 13.85
CA MET A 1 17.93 12.54 13.74
C MET A 1 17.47 12.58 12.30
N LYS A 2 17.13 11.43 11.70
CA LYS A 2 16.60 11.38 10.33
C LYS A 2 15.24 12.08 10.24
N GLN A 3 14.96 12.76 9.14
CA GLN A 3 13.64 13.35 8.90
C GLN A 3 12.63 12.24 8.57
N LYS A 4 11.45 12.29 9.20
CA LYS A 4 10.39 11.29 9.04
C LYS A 4 9.52 11.65 7.84
N VAL A 5 9.36 10.72 6.90
CA VAL A 5 8.51 10.92 5.71
C VAL A 5 7.48 9.81 5.62
N LEU A 6 6.20 10.18 5.79
CA LEU A 6 5.07 9.29 5.57
C LEU A 6 4.50 9.57 4.18
N ALA A 7 4.45 8.53 3.37
CA ALA A 7 4.03 8.65 1.99
C ALA A 7 3.00 7.59 1.60
N THR A 8 2.27 7.92 0.53
CA THR A 8 1.54 6.95 -0.27
C THR A 8 1.72 7.30 -1.74
N TRP A 9 1.21 6.46 -2.61
CA TRP A 9 1.37 6.62 -4.04
C TRP A 9 0.06 6.32 -4.78
N ILE A 10 -0.08 6.91 -5.97
CA ILE A 10 -1.16 6.63 -6.89
C ILE A 10 -0.68 6.72 -8.34
N VAL A 11 -0.96 5.68 -9.10
CA VAL A 11 -0.74 5.67 -10.55
C VAL A 11 -2.08 5.91 -11.24
N ASN A 12 -2.12 6.96 -12.07
CA ASN A 12 -3.22 7.24 -12.97
C ASN A 12 -2.87 6.63 -14.33
N ASP A 13 -3.34 5.40 -14.55
CA ASP A 13 -3.09 4.65 -15.78
C ASP A 13 -3.84 5.29 -16.95
N THR A 14 -3.19 5.30 -18.10
CA THR A 14 -3.83 5.48 -19.40
C THR A 14 -4.30 4.15 -19.96
N LYS A 15 -5.07 4.19 -21.05
CA LYS A 15 -5.51 3.00 -21.78
C LYS A 15 -4.38 2.06 -22.23
N VAL A 16 -3.16 2.59 -22.43
CA VAL A 16 -1.98 1.81 -22.82
C VAL A 16 -1.33 1.12 -21.61
N GLU A 17 -1.38 1.79 -20.46
CA GLU A 17 -0.79 1.34 -19.19
C GLU A 17 -1.72 0.37 -18.42
N GLN A 18 -3.00 0.32 -18.80
CA GLN A 18 -4.04 -0.35 -18.03
C GLN A 18 -3.73 -1.81 -17.68
N SER A 19 -4.22 -2.21 -16.52
CA SER A 19 -4.23 -3.59 -16.05
C SER A 19 -5.52 -3.89 -15.28
N TRP A 20 -5.71 -5.16 -14.93
CA TRP A 20 -6.89 -5.61 -14.17
C TRP A 20 -6.70 -5.36 -12.68
N PHE A 21 -7.69 -4.71 -12.04
CA PHE A 21 -7.71 -4.45 -10.59
C PHE A 21 -8.81 -5.28 -9.89
N PRO A 22 -8.49 -6.48 -9.37
CA PRO A 22 -9.41 -7.33 -8.61
C PRO A 22 -10.12 -6.62 -7.45
N GLN A 23 -9.41 -5.81 -6.64
CA GLN A 23 -10.02 -5.16 -5.47
C GLN A 23 -10.98 -4.01 -5.86
N ALA A 24 -10.92 -3.52 -7.10
CA ALA A 24 -11.86 -2.54 -7.66
C ALA A 24 -13.12 -3.18 -8.27
N GLY A 25 -13.28 -4.50 -8.15
CA GLY A 25 -14.39 -5.24 -8.74
C GLY A 25 -14.13 -5.73 -10.16
N LYS A 26 -12.85 -5.98 -10.50
CA LYS A 26 -12.40 -6.42 -11.83
C LYS A 26 -12.76 -5.39 -12.90
N ILE A 27 -12.25 -4.16 -12.72
CA ILE A 27 -12.40 -3.06 -13.68
C ILE A 27 -10.99 -2.68 -14.14
N GLN A 28 -10.87 -2.21 -15.38
CA GLN A 28 -9.63 -1.67 -15.92
C GLN A 28 -9.17 -0.45 -15.10
N SER A 29 -7.86 -0.34 -14.87
CA SER A 29 -7.29 0.68 -14.00
C SER A 29 -7.43 2.11 -14.53
N ASP A 30 -7.55 2.32 -15.85
CA ASP A 30 -7.77 3.64 -16.47
C ASP A 30 -9.20 4.18 -16.30
N ASN A 31 -10.10 3.36 -15.73
CA ASN A 31 -11.49 3.73 -15.57
C ASN A 31 -11.66 4.92 -14.57
N PRO A 32 -12.38 6.00 -14.95
CA PRO A 32 -12.57 7.16 -14.08
C PRO A 32 -13.17 6.85 -12.69
N GLN A 33 -14.03 5.82 -12.58
CA GLN A 33 -14.60 5.42 -11.29
C GLN A 33 -13.56 4.75 -10.38
N VAL A 34 -12.61 4.02 -10.98
CA VAL A 34 -11.48 3.41 -10.26
C VAL A 34 -10.55 4.52 -9.79
N HIS A 35 -10.14 5.44 -10.67
CA HIS A 35 -9.35 6.62 -10.29
C HIS A 35 -9.99 7.40 -9.14
N PHE A 36 -11.29 7.72 -9.24
CA PHE A 36 -11.98 8.44 -8.16
C PHE A 36 -12.00 7.64 -6.85
N MET A 37 -12.14 6.32 -6.90
CA MET A 37 -12.08 5.48 -5.70
C MET A 37 -10.71 5.58 -5.00
N TYR A 38 -9.62 5.48 -5.74
CA TYR A 38 -8.27 5.59 -5.18
C TYR A 38 -7.96 7.01 -4.68
N TRP A 39 -8.39 8.05 -5.40
CA TRP A 39 -8.26 9.44 -4.91
C TRP A 39 -8.95 9.69 -3.58
N ARG A 40 -10.08 9.01 -3.30
CA ARG A 40 -10.70 9.05 -1.96
C ARG A 40 -9.83 8.37 -0.92
N CYS A 41 -9.23 7.23 -1.24
CA CYS A 41 -8.33 6.52 -0.33
C CYS A 41 -7.13 7.41 0.00
N VAL A 42 -6.52 8.05 -1.01
CA VAL A 42 -5.45 9.05 -0.82
C VAL A 42 -5.88 10.21 0.09
N ALA A 43 -7.06 10.78 -0.13
CA ALA A 43 -7.56 11.86 0.71
C ALA A 43 -7.79 11.41 2.18
N ASP A 44 -8.38 10.24 2.37
CA ASP A 44 -8.62 9.65 3.69
C ASP A 44 -7.31 9.27 4.41
N PHE A 45 -6.34 8.73 3.67
CA PHE A 45 -4.99 8.44 4.15
C PHE A 45 -4.34 9.70 4.74
N PHE A 46 -4.27 10.79 3.95
CA PHE A 46 -3.63 12.01 4.41
C PHE A 46 -4.42 12.74 5.49
N ALA A 47 -5.75 12.64 5.51
CA ALA A 47 -6.54 13.18 6.61
C ALA A 47 -6.22 12.46 7.94
N CYS A 48 -6.14 11.13 7.92
CA CYS A 48 -5.74 10.34 9.09
C CYS A 48 -4.28 10.58 9.49
N ALA A 49 -3.37 10.64 8.51
CA ALA A 49 -1.95 10.95 8.72
C ALA A 49 -1.73 12.34 9.32
N SER A 50 -2.29 13.39 8.72
CA SER A 50 -2.18 14.77 9.21
C SER A 50 -2.69 14.91 10.64
N ARG A 51 -3.79 14.24 10.97
CA ARG A 51 -4.36 14.26 12.32
C ARG A 51 -3.52 13.52 13.35
N THR A 52 -2.79 12.49 12.94
CA THR A 52 -2.06 11.60 13.86
C THR A 52 -0.59 12.00 14.01
N CYS A 53 0.05 12.37 12.92
CA CYS A 53 1.45 12.78 12.88
C CYS A 53 1.61 14.28 13.16
N GLY A 54 0.63 15.11 12.79
CA GLY A 54 0.81 16.57 12.80
C GLY A 54 2.06 16.98 12.03
N ASP A 55 2.83 17.91 12.60
CA ASP A 55 4.07 18.42 12.01
C ASP A 55 5.29 17.51 12.23
N SER A 56 5.11 16.36 12.90
CA SER A 56 6.23 15.44 13.20
C SER A 56 6.73 14.64 11.99
N CYS A 57 5.95 14.61 10.91
CA CYS A 57 6.26 13.85 9.70
C CYS A 57 5.95 14.70 8.45
N ARG A 58 6.87 14.69 7.47
CA ARG A 58 6.60 15.21 6.13
C ARG A 58 5.61 14.28 5.43
N LEU A 59 4.54 14.82 4.87
CA LEU A 59 3.51 14.06 4.18
C LEU A 59 3.72 14.17 2.67
N VAL A 60 3.97 13.05 1.99
CA VAL A 60 4.33 13.04 0.57
C VAL A 60 3.41 12.14 -0.23
N LEU A 61 2.79 12.68 -1.28
CA LEU A 61 2.10 11.90 -2.30
C LEU A 61 3.01 11.75 -3.51
N PHE A 62 3.33 10.50 -3.86
CA PHE A 62 3.94 10.20 -5.15
C PHE A 62 2.87 9.89 -6.20
N THR A 63 3.05 10.39 -7.41
CA THR A 63 2.15 10.07 -8.52
C THR A 63 2.86 10.13 -9.87
N ASN A 64 2.36 9.37 -10.85
CA ASN A 64 2.93 9.37 -12.20
C ASN A 64 2.53 10.59 -13.05
N ARG A 65 1.52 11.35 -12.61
CA ARG A 65 0.96 12.48 -13.35
C ARG A 65 0.46 13.58 -12.40
N PRO A 66 0.47 14.86 -12.81
CA PRO A 66 -0.13 15.93 -12.02
C PRO A 66 -1.60 15.64 -11.65
N ILE A 67 -2.01 16.09 -10.47
CA ILE A 67 -3.39 15.93 -9.99
C ILE A 67 -4.34 16.77 -10.85
N ALA A 68 -5.16 16.10 -11.66
CA ALA A 68 -6.12 16.76 -12.54
C ALA A 68 -7.34 17.34 -11.80
N ALA A 69 -7.71 16.77 -10.65
CA ALA A 69 -8.89 17.19 -9.87
C ALA A 69 -8.55 18.33 -8.88
N PRO A 70 -9.00 19.59 -9.12
CA PRO A 70 -8.62 20.73 -8.29
C PRO A 70 -9.07 20.60 -6.83
N ASP A 71 -10.27 20.07 -6.59
CA ASP A 71 -10.80 19.86 -5.23
C ASP A 71 -9.90 18.95 -4.39
N ILE A 72 -9.41 17.85 -4.98
CA ILE A 72 -8.51 16.92 -4.30
C ILE A 72 -7.16 17.58 -4.07
N LYS A 73 -6.61 18.24 -5.09
CA LYS A 73 -5.34 18.96 -4.99
C LYS A 73 -5.39 20.00 -3.86
N ASN A 74 -6.42 20.85 -3.85
CA ASN A 74 -6.61 21.89 -2.82
C ASN A 74 -6.79 21.28 -1.43
N PHE A 75 -7.53 20.18 -1.33
CA PHE A 75 -7.67 19.45 -0.07
C PHE A 75 -6.32 18.95 0.46
N LEU A 76 -5.51 18.30 -0.38
CA LEU A 76 -4.19 17.80 0.01
C LEU A 76 -3.22 18.94 0.39
N VAL A 77 -3.18 20.02 -0.39
CA VAL A 77 -2.39 21.23 -0.08
C VAL A 77 -2.78 21.80 1.29
N SER A 78 -4.09 21.86 1.58
CA SER A 78 -4.57 22.34 2.89
C SER A 78 -4.27 21.39 4.07
N LEU A 79 -3.68 20.22 3.82
CA LEU A 79 -3.15 19.31 4.84
C LEU A 79 -1.61 19.34 4.89
N GLY A 80 -0.95 20.20 4.12
CA GLY A 80 0.51 20.25 4.03
C GLY A 80 1.14 19.09 3.25
N VAL A 81 0.37 18.41 2.39
CA VAL A 81 0.87 17.30 1.57
C VAL A 81 1.69 17.82 0.41
N GLU A 82 2.94 17.39 0.33
CA GLU A 82 3.82 17.58 -0.81
C GLU A 82 3.46 16.60 -1.92
N VAL A 83 3.35 17.06 -3.17
CA VAL A 83 3.04 16.21 -4.32
C VAL A 83 4.26 16.12 -5.21
N ILE A 84 4.80 14.92 -5.36
CA ILE A 84 5.97 14.63 -6.19
C ILE A 84 5.53 13.79 -7.38
N VAL A 85 5.85 14.28 -8.59
CA VAL A 85 5.52 13.57 -9.83
C VAL A 85 6.74 12.78 -10.30
N VAL A 86 6.65 11.46 -10.31
CA VAL A 86 7.70 10.54 -10.79
C VAL A 86 7.14 9.76 -11.98
N PRO A 87 7.67 9.86 -13.20
CA PRO A 87 7.16 9.11 -14.34
C PRO A 87 7.15 7.59 -14.09
N LEU A 88 6.13 6.90 -14.61
CA LEU A 88 6.06 5.44 -14.60
C LEU A 88 7.02 4.89 -15.66
N ALA A 89 8.17 4.36 -15.26
CA ALA A 89 9.18 3.80 -16.16
C ALA A 89 9.25 2.26 -16.04
N HIS A 90 9.08 1.72 -14.84
CA HIS A 90 9.04 0.27 -14.60
C HIS A 90 7.66 -0.33 -14.91
N LEU A 91 7.22 -0.19 -16.16
CA LEU A 91 5.99 -0.81 -16.66
C LEU A 91 6.31 -2.11 -17.40
N PRO A 92 5.89 -3.28 -16.89
CA PRO A 92 6.13 -4.54 -17.59
C PRO A 92 5.28 -4.63 -18.87
N PRO A 93 5.70 -5.44 -19.86
CA PRO A 93 4.94 -5.64 -21.11
C PRO A 93 3.53 -6.21 -20.89
N VAL A 94 2.67 -6.08 -21.89
CA VAL A 94 1.34 -6.71 -21.89
C VAL A 94 1.50 -8.24 -21.82
N GLY A 95 0.73 -8.89 -20.97
CA GLY A 95 0.82 -10.35 -20.77
C GLY A 95 1.87 -10.78 -19.75
N TYR A 96 2.63 -9.85 -19.15
CA TYR A 96 3.64 -10.16 -18.14
C TYR A 96 3.08 -10.98 -16.96
N HIS A 97 1.97 -10.51 -16.39
CA HIS A 97 1.17 -11.24 -15.41
C HIS A 97 -0.31 -10.81 -15.50
N GLY A 98 -1.22 -11.63 -14.94
CA GLY A 98 -2.67 -11.50 -15.15
C GLY A 98 -3.34 -10.26 -14.53
N SER A 99 -2.66 -9.49 -13.68
CA SER A 99 -3.20 -8.30 -13.00
C SER A 99 -2.10 -7.33 -12.58
N TRP A 100 -2.48 -6.09 -12.22
CA TRP A 100 -1.65 -5.09 -11.52
C TRP A 100 -0.27 -4.77 -12.11
N ARG A 101 -0.20 -4.44 -13.40
CA ARG A 101 1.07 -4.10 -14.07
C ARG A 101 1.76 -2.86 -13.48
N ASN A 102 1.01 -1.94 -12.90
CA ASN A 102 1.53 -0.69 -12.34
C ASN A 102 2.07 -0.81 -10.90
N GLN A 103 2.01 -2.00 -10.29
CA GLN A 103 2.56 -2.25 -8.96
C GLN A 103 4.08 -2.01 -8.88
N PHE A 104 4.80 -2.25 -9.96
CA PHE A 104 6.24 -2.01 -10.04
C PHE A 104 6.64 -0.52 -10.00
N TYR A 105 5.68 0.40 -9.95
CA TYR A 105 5.96 1.82 -9.73
C TYR A 105 6.76 2.10 -8.45
N ILE A 106 6.70 1.23 -7.44
CA ILE A 106 7.58 1.35 -6.27
C ILE A 106 9.07 1.31 -6.64
N LEU A 107 9.45 0.64 -7.74
CA LEU A 107 10.82 0.65 -8.26
C LEU A 107 11.20 2.03 -8.81
N ASP A 108 10.27 2.71 -9.49
CA ASP A 108 10.46 4.11 -9.92
C ASP A 108 10.69 5.03 -8.71
N LEU A 109 9.96 4.79 -7.62
CA LEU A 109 10.14 5.53 -6.37
C LEU A 109 11.47 5.23 -5.69
N ILE A 110 11.90 3.97 -5.65
CA ILE A 110 13.22 3.58 -5.12
C ILE A 110 14.34 4.28 -5.90
N GLN A 111 14.27 4.29 -7.24
CA GLN A 111 15.25 4.97 -8.08
C GLN A 111 15.24 6.50 -7.90
N TYR A 112 14.05 7.09 -7.79
CA TYR A 112 13.91 8.52 -7.54
C TYR A 112 14.48 8.91 -6.16
N LEU A 113 14.12 8.15 -5.12
CA LEU A 113 14.54 8.40 -3.75
C LEU A 113 16.03 8.15 -3.54
N ALA A 114 16.62 7.15 -4.19
CA ALA A 114 18.07 6.93 -4.12
C ALA A 114 18.88 8.17 -4.57
N LYS A 115 18.32 8.97 -5.49
CA LYS A 115 18.94 10.19 -6.03
C LYS A 115 18.63 11.46 -5.24
N THR A 116 17.47 11.49 -4.56
CA THR A 116 16.92 12.73 -3.97
C THR A 116 16.84 12.69 -2.45
N ALA A 117 16.78 11.52 -1.83
CA ALA A 117 16.78 11.37 -0.39
C ALA A 117 18.20 11.55 0.15
N GLU A 118 18.32 12.41 1.15
CA GLU A 118 19.57 12.69 1.83
C GLU A 118 19.59 11.93 3.16
N ASN A 119 18.81 12.41 4.14
CA ASN A 119 18.84 11.93 5.52
C ASN A 119 17.42 11.66 6.06
N GLU A 120 16.59 11.05 5.22
CA GLU A 120 15.21 10.71 5.56
C GLU A 120 15.01 9.22 5.85
N SER A 121 13.97 8.94 6.63
CA SER A 121 13.38 7.62 6.80
C SER A 121 11.99 7.65 6.17
N TYR A 122 11.75 6.78 5.20
CA TYR A 122 10.49 6.71 4.47
C TYR A 122 9.63 5.56 4.99
N VAL A 123 8.34 5.83 5.16
CA VAL A 123 7.29 4.83 5.30
C VAL A 123 6.29 5.09 4.18
N ILE A 124 6.30 4.23 3.16
CA ILE A 124 5.42 4.29 2.00
C ILE A 124 4.38 3.19 2.15
N LEU A 125 3.11 3.56 2.14
CA LEU A 125 1.99 2.66 2.36
C LEU A 125 1.01 2.69 1.20
N ASP A 126 0.26 1.61 1.02
CA ASP A 126 -0.93 1.65 0.18
C ASP A 126 -1.93 2.72 0.67
N SER A 127 -2.60 3.37 -0.27
CA SER A 127 -3.52 4.49 0.02
C SER A 127 -4.77 4.10 0.81
N ASP A 128 -5.05 2.80 0.97
CA ASP A 128 -6.12 2.25 1.81
C ASP A 128 -5.64 1.80 3.20
N CYS A 129 -4.49 2.33 3.63
CA CYS A 129 -4.06 2.30 5.01
C CYS A 129 -4.66 3.45 5.83
N VAL A 130 -4.90 3.19 7.11
CA VAL A 130 -5.37 4.18 8.08
C VAL A 130 -4.36 4.30 9.21
N ILE A 131 -3.76 5.49 9.32
CA ILE A 131 -2.85 5.86 10.41
C ILE A 131 -3.71 6.35 11.58
N ASN A 132 -3.68 5.62 12.69
CA ASN A 132 -4.58 5.88 13.82
C ASN A 132 -3.85 6.07 15.17
N LYS A 133 -2.53 5.85 15.19
CA LYS A 133 -1.63 6.15 16.31
C LYS A 133 -0.30 6.72 15.82
N SER A 134 0.46 7.34 16.73
CA SER A 134 1.79 7.85 16.43
C SER A 134 2.67 6.76 15.79
N LEU A 135 3.41 7.16 14.77
CA LEU A 135 4.41 6.33 14.09
C LEU A 135 5.81 6.51 14.67
N ASP A 136 5.98 7.29 15.75
CA ASP A 136 7.30 7.52 16.35
C ASP A 136 8.04 6.23 16.72
N PRO A 137 7.39 5.23 17.36
CA PRO A 137 8.06 3.96 17.67
C PRO A 137 8.52 3.21 16.40
N LEU A 138 7.73 3.28 15.32
CA LEU A 138 8.08 2.69 14.04
C LEU A 138 9.32 3.38 13.46
N TYR A 139 9.36 4.71 13.43
CA TYR A 139 10.53 5.46 12.91
C TYR A 139 11.79 5.28 13.76
N GLN A 140 11.65 5.13 15.07
CA GLN A 140 12.77 4.82 15.96
C GLN A 140 13.40 3.48 15.58
N GLU A 141 12.57 2.44 15.41
CA GLU A 141 13.05 1.11 15.01
C GLU A 141 13.61 1.11 13.58
N LEU A 142 12.95 1.80 12.65
CA LEU A 142 13.41 1.94 11.27
C LEU A 142 14.80 2.58 11.20
N THR A 143 15.05 3.60 12.01
CA THR A 143 16.36 4.27 12.06
C THR A 143 17.46 3.34 12.57
N GLN A 144 17.13 2.37 13.43
CA GLN A 144 18.08 1.40 13.97
C GLN A 144 18.34 0.24 13.00
N LYS A 145 17.30 -0.23 12.30
CA LYS A 145 17.38 -1.43 11.45
C LYS A 145 17.65 -1.15 9.97
N GLY A 146 17.51 0.10 9.53
CA GLY A 146 17.67 0.48 8.11
C GLY A 146 16.43 0.19 7.26
N ALA A 147 15.78 -0.95 7.47
CA ALA A 147 14.49 -1.30 6.86
C ALA A 147 13.58 -2.03 7.85
N LEU A 148 12.26 -1.91 7.69
CA LEU A 148 11.27 -2.71 8.40
C LEU A 148 10.42 -3.49 7.41
N LEU A 149 10.18 -4.77 7.70
CA LEU A 149 9.61 -5.74 6.79
C LEU A 149 8.30 -6.27 7.34
N TYR A 150 7.25 -6.21 6.52
CA TYR A 150 5.95 -6.77 6.84
C TYR A 150 5.80 -8.16 6.21
N SER A 151 6.12 -9.21 6.96
CA SER A 151 6.03 -10.58 6.45
C SER A 151 4.59 -11.09 6.48
N MET A 152 4.22 -11.86 5.46
CA MET A 152 2.94 -12.55 5.42
C MET A 152 3.08 -14.01 5.83
N SER A 153 2.15 -14.47 6.68
CA SER A 153 2.14 -15.84 7.21
C SER A 153 1.46 -16.83 6.25
N TYR A 154 1.81 -16.81 4.97
CA TYR A 154 1.35 -17.81 4.01
C TYR A 154 2.12 -19.12 4.20
N SER A 155 1.42 -20.25 4.05
CA SER A 155 2.08 -21.56 3.98
C SER A 155 3.00 -21.61 2.76
N GLU A 156 4.04 -22.45 2.83
CA GLU A 156 5.08 -22.49 1.81
C GLU A 156 4.56 -22.86 0.42
N GLU A 157 3.51 -23.69 0.37
CA GLU A 157 2.83 -24.15 -0.86
C GLU A 157 1.65 -23.26 -1.29
N HIS A 158 1.35 -22.18 -0.56
CA HIS A 158 0.29 -21.28 -0.98
C HIS A 158 0.74 -20.50 -2.21
N SER A 159 -0.05 -20.53 -3.30
CA SER A 159 0.21 -19.71 -4.48
C SER A 159 -0.11 -18.24 -4.19
N ILE A 160 0.93 -17.43 -4.12
CA ILE A 160 0.88 -15.98 -3.94
C ILE A 160 1.08 -15.39 -5.33
N ASN A 161 0.01 -14.94 -5.98
CA ASN A 161 0.06 -14.32 -7.31
C ASN A 161 0.88 -15.14 -8.33
N GLY A 162 0.67 -16.45 -8.33
CA GLY A 162 1.30 -17.38 -9.27
C GLY A 162 2.68 -17.88 -8.89
N LEU A 163 3.17 -17.61 -7.67
CA LEU A 163 4.37 -18.26 -7.10
C LEU A 163 4.10 -18.77 -5.69
N THR A 164 4.56 -19.97 -5.36
CA THR A 164 4.69 -20.43 -3.97
C THR A 164 6.01 -19.96 -3.37
N ARG A 165 6.19 -20.04 -2.05
CA ARG A 165 7.49 -19.71 -1.43
C ARG A 165 8.58 -20.72 -1.80
N VAL A 166 8.20 -21.97 -2.07
CA VAL A 166 9.12 -23.00 -2.59
C VAL A 166 9.59 -22.62 -4.00
N GLU A 167 8.68 -22.17 -4.87
CA GLU A 167 9.04 -21.68 -6.20
C GLU A 167 9.85 -20.38 -6.15
N MET A 168 9.55 -19.48 -5.20
CA MET A 168 10.39 -18.30 -4.95
C MET A 168 11.81 -18.71 -4.58
N LYS A 169 12.00 -19.74 -3.74
CA LYS A 169 13.33 -20.25 -3.40
C LYS A 169 14.11 -20.64 -4.65
N ALA A 170 13.52 -21.49 -5.51
CA ALA A 170 14.16 -21.92 -6.75
C ALA A 170 14.51 -20.74 -7.66
N LEU A 171 13.57 -19.79 -7.80
CA LEU A 171 13.82 -18.56 -8.57
C LEU A 171 14.96 -17.73 -7.98
N TYR A 172 15.05 -17.62 -6.64
CA TYR A 172 16.13 -16.88 -5.98
C TYR A 172 17.48 -17.53 -6.26
N GLU A 173 17.57 -18.86 -6.14
CA GLU A 173 18.79 -19.64 -6.41
C GLU A 173 19.23 -19.49 -7.87
N GLU A 174 18.29 -19.50 -8.81
CA GLU A 174 18.61 -19.29 -10.23
C GLU A 174 19.10 -17.86 -10.53
N ILE A 175 18.49 -16.84 -9.90
CA ILE A 175 18.89 -15.43 -10.12
C ILE A 175 20.21 -15.12 -9.42
N SER A 176 20.46 -15.65 -8.21
CA SER A 176 21.71 -15.42 -7.49
C SER A 176 22.86 -16.30 -7.96
N GLY A 177 22.56 -17.47 -8.54
CA GLY A 177 23.55 -18.52 -8.81
C GLY A 177 24.04 -19.25 -7.56
N GLU A 178 23.34 -19.09 -6.42
CA GLU A 178 23.74 -19.62 -5.12
C GLU A 178 22.61 -20.43 -4.47
N PRO A 179 22.89 -21.61 -3.88
CA PRO A 179 21.88 -22.40 -3.20
C PRO A 179 21.42 -21.72 -1.90
N LEU A 180 20.13 -21.81 -1.61
CA LEU A 180 19.51 -21.29 -0.39
C LEU A 180 19.33 -22.42 0.64
N THR A 181 19.70 -22.14 1.88
CA THR A 181 19.48 -23.07 3.00
C THR A 181 18.05 -23.06 3.52
N GLU A 182 17.34 -21.94 3.34
CA GLU A 182 16.00 -21.73 3.87
C GLU A 182 15.04 -21.25 2.78
N ILE A 183 13.74 -21.48 2.99
CA ILE A 183 12.68 -20.97 2.11
C ILE A 183 12.45 -19.49 2.44
N PRO A 184 12.66 -18.57 1.49
CA PRO A 184 12.56 -17.14 1.76
C PRO A 184 11.16 -16.76 2.24
N ARG A 185 11.09 -15.73 3.09
CA ARG A 185 9.81 -15.14 3.50
C ARG A 185 9.27 -14.27 2.38
N TYR A 186 7.95 -14.14 2.35
CA TYR A 186 7.26 -13.19 1.48
C TYR A 186 6.82 -11.99 2.30
N CYS A 187 7.16 -10.79 1.84
CA CYS A 187 6.75 -9.52 2.42
C CYS A 187 5.62 -8.89 1.60
N GLY A 188 4.60 -8.35 2.26
CA GLY A 188 3.46 -7.71 1.59
C GLY A 188 3.82 -6.36 0.98
N GLY A 189 3.41 -6.13 -0.28
CA GLY A 189 3.68 -4.89 -1.03
C GLY A 189 3.00 -3.64 -0.48
N GLU A 190 2.01 -3.77 0.42
CA GLU A 190 1.30 -2.64 1.03
C GLU A 190 2.16 -1.78 1.97
N PHE A 191 3.37 -2.26 2.30
CA PHE A 191 4.25 -1.65 3.28
C PHE A 191 5.70 -1.65 2.77
N PHE A 192 6.25 -0.45 2.60
CA PHE A 192 7.66 -0.23 2.35
C PHE A 192 8.20 0.76 3.37
N ALA A 193 9.21 0.36 4.15
CA ALA A 193 9.84 1.25 5.11
C ALA A 193 11.36 1.09 5.11
N ALA A 194 12.07 2.16 4.78
CA ALA A 194 13.51 2.15 4.61
C ALA A 194 14.14 3.53 4.89
N THR A 195 15.37 3.55 5.38
CA THR A 195 16.20 4.76 5.43
C THR A 195 16.75 5.08 4.04
N SER A 196 17.17 6.33 3.83
CA SER A 196 17.82 6.75 2.59
C SER A 196 19.00 5.85 2.18
N GLU A 197 19.79 5.34 3.13
CA GLU A 197 20.89 4.41 2.84
C GLU A 197 20.40 3.05 2.33
N ALA A 198 19.39 2.47 3.00
CA ALA A 198 18.80 1.20 2.58
C ALA A 198 18.12 1.32 1.21
N ILE A 199 17.49 2.46 0.92
CA ILE A 199 16.91 2.77 -0.40
C ILE A 199 17.99 2.78 -1.48
N ARG A 200 19.14 3.41 -1.24
CA ARG A 200 20.25 3.41 -2.21
C ARG A 200 20.78 2.00 -2.47
N ALA A 201 20.97 1.20 -1.43
CA ALA A 201 21.40 -0.20 -1.58
C ALA A 201 20.38 -1.03 -2.39
N MET A 202 19.08 -0.83 -2.17
CA MET A 202 18.03 -1.46 -2.97
C MET A 202 18.02 -0.99 -4.42
N ALA A 203 18.26 0.31 -4.67
CA ALA A 203 18.27 0.88 -6.01
C ALA A 203 19.44 0.35 -6.86
N GLU A 204 20.61 0.13 -6.25
CA GLU A 204 21.80 -0.44 -6.90
C GLU A 204 21.53 -1.85 -7.48
N LEU A 205 20.70 -2.65 -6.79
CA LEU A 205 20.35 -4.01 -7.23
C LEU A 205 19.16 -4.03 -8.21
N SER A 206 18.21 -3.13 -8.04
CA SER A 206 16.89 -3.17 -8.71
C SER A 206 17.00 -3.24 -10.24
N GLU A 207 17.85 -2.44 -10.89
CA GLU A 207 17.89 -2.38 -12.35
C GLU A 207 18.35 -3.69 -13.02
N ALA A 208 19.32 -4.38 -12.40
CA ALA A 208 19.80 -5.66 -12.92
C ALA A 208 18.72 -6.74 -12.78
N ILE A 209 18.03 -6.77 -11.63
CA ILE A 209 16.97 -7.74 -11.35
C ILE A 209 15.74 -7.47 -12.22
N TRP A 210 15.44 -6.21 -12.51
CA TRP A 210 14.38 -5.84 -13.43
C TRP A 210 14.63 -6.36 -14.84
N ARG A 211 15.85 -6.16 -15.37
CA ARG A 211 16.24 -6.70 -16.67
C ARG A 211 16.15 -8.23 -16.71
N GLU A 212 16.65 -8.91 -15.68
CA GLU A 212 16.53 -10.37 -15.56
C GLU A 212 15.06 -10.84 -15.60
N CYS A 213 14.16 -10.11 -14.94
CA CYS A 213 12.73 -10.40 -14.99
C CYS A 213 12.13 -10.23 -16.40
N MET A 214 12.60 -9.23 -17.17
CA MET A 214 12.17 -9.03 -18.56
C MET A 214 12.69 -10.16 -19.46
N ASP A 215 13.97 -10.50 -19.36
CA ASP A 215 14.59 -11.58 -20.15
C ASP A 215 13.89 -12.93 -19.86
N ARG A 216 13.60 -13.21 -18.58
CA ARG A 216 12.83 -14.39 -18.17
C ARG A 216 11.43 -14.40 -18.76
N PHE A 217 10.75 -13.25 -18.81
CA PHE A 217 9.42 -13.16 -19.42
C PHE A 217 9.47 -13.52 -20.91
N GLU A 218 10.41 -12.97 -21.66
CA GLU A 218 10.58 -13.24 -23.08
C GLU A 218 10.86 -14.73 -23.36
N LEU A 219 11.59 -15.39 -22.45
CA LEU A 219 11.90 -16.82 -22.51
C LEU A 219 10.80 -17.73 -21.92
N GLY A 220 9.69 -17.17 -21.43
CA GLY A 220 8.61 -17.94 -20.80
C GLY A 220 9.00 -18.63 -19.48
N LYS A 221 10.04 -18.12 -18.80
CA LYS A 221 10.53 -18.64 -17.52
C LYS A 221 9.79 -18.02 -16.33
N ALA A 222 9.92 -18.67 -15.17
CA ALA A 222 9.48 -18.12 -13.89
C ALA A 222 10.21 -16.80 -13.60
N LYS A 223 9.50 -15.83 -13.03
CA LYS A 223 9.95 -14.46 -12.77
C LYS A 223 9.10 -13.85 -11.65
N PHE A 224 9.49 -12.70 -11.11
CA PHE A 224 8.67 -11.98 -10.15
C PHE A 224 7.41 -11.43 -10.81
N ASN A 225 6.25 -11.94 -10.39
CA ASN A 225 4.96 -11.61 -11.01
C ASN A 225 4.36 -10.27 -10.55
N GLU A 226 4.80 -9.77 -9.39
CA GLU A 226 4.34 -8.51 -8.79
C GLU A 226 5.51 -7.85 -8.01
N GLU A 227 5.32 -6.62 -7.57
CA GLU A 227 6.28 -5.83 -6.80
C GLU A 227 6.66 -6.48 -5.47
N ALA A 228 5.72 -7.11 -4.79
CA ALA A 228 5.96 -7.74 -3.48
C ALA A 228 6.96 -8.92 -3.57
N HIS A 229 6.91 -9.70 -4.66
CA HIS A 229 7.92 -10.72 -4.94
C HIS A 229 9.30 -10.09 -5.14
N PHE A 230 9.35 -9.02 -5.93
CA PHE A 230 10.59 -8.31 -6.23
C PHE A 230 11.23 -7.70 -4.98
N LEU A 231 10.43 -7.00 -4.17
CA LEU A 231 10.88 -6.40 -2.91
C LEU A 231 11.34 -7.48 -1.92
N SER A 232 10.61 -8.60 -1.82
CA SER A 232 11.03 -9.72 -0.98
C SER A 232 12.41 -10.27 -1.37
N TYR A 233 12.74 -10.26 -2.66
CA TYR A 233 14.06 -10.65 -3.13
C TYR A 233 15.14 -9.64 -2.78
N LEU A 234 14.87 -8.34 -2.96
CA LEU A 234 15.79 -7.28 -2.52
C LEU A 234 16.09 -7.38 -1.03
N TYR A 235 15.05 -7.60 -0.22
CA TYR A 235 15.20 -7.73 1.23
C TYR A 235 16.04 -8.94 1.62
N PHE A 236 15.82 -10.08 0.96
CA PHE A 236 16.63 -11.26 1.13
C PHE A 236 18.09 -11.01 0.76
N ARG A 237 18.35 -10.43 -0.43
CA ARG A 237 19.71 -10.17 -0.94
C ARG A 237 20.50 -9.21 -0.08
N LEU A 238 19.83 -8.25 0.55
CA LEU A 238 20.44 -7.28 1.46
C LEU A 238 20.48 -7.75 2.92
N GLY A 239 19.95 -8.95 3.22
CA GLY A 239 20.01 -9.54 4.56
C GLY A 239 19.15 -8.81 5.59
N PHE A 240 18.04 -8.19 5.20
CA PHE A 240 17.17 -7.50 6.14
C PHE A 240 16.36 -8.47 7.02
N GLU A 241 16.11 -8.06 8.27
CA GLU A 241 15.40 -8.85 9.27
C GLU A 241 13.88 -8.80 9.04
N HIS A 242 13.28 -9.98 8.96
CA HIS A 242 11.85 -10.18 8.74
C HIS A 242 11.03 -9.98 10.02
N ASP A 243 9.71 -9.87 9.86
CA ASP A 243 8.72 -9.75 10.96
C ASP A 243 8.84 -8.47 11.80
N THR A 244 9.68 -7.53 11.38
CA THR A 244 9.98 -6.30 12.12
C THR A 244 8.85 -5.28 12.07
N ALA A 245 8.06 -5.25 11.00
CA ALA A 245 6.90 -4.34 10.88
C ALA A 245 5.58 -4.92 11.41
N ASN A 246 5.49 -6.25 11.62
CA ASN A 246 4.24 -6.96 11.92
C ASN A 246 3.52 -6.48 13.21
N ARG A 247 4.23 -5.82 14.13
CA ARG A 247 3.64 -5.22 15.33
C ARG A 247 2.96 -3.87 15.09
N PHE A 248 3.21 -3.23 13.94
CA PHE A 248 2.71 -1.89 13.61
C PHE A 248 1.58 -1.93 12.59
N ILE A 249 1.58 -2.92 11.69
CA ILE A 249 0.64 -3.06 10.59
C ILE A 249 0.11 -4.48 10.46
N LYS A 250 -1.15 -4.61 10.03
CA LYS A 250 -1.77 -5.86 9.60
C LYS A 250 -2.73 -5.59 8.44
N ARG A 251 -2.79 -6.53 7.48
CA ARG A 251 -3.84 -6.60 6.46
C ARG A 251 -5.13 -7.12 7.08
N LEU A 252 -6.09 -6.22 7.24
CA LEU A 252 -7.37 -6.45 7.90
C LEU A 252 -8.49 -6.63 6.87
N TRP A 253 -8.97 -7.85 6.76
CA TRP A 253 -10.18 -8.18 6.03
C TRP A 253 -11.39 -7.96 6.92
N THR A 254 -12.21 -6.99 6.55
CA THR A 254 -13.31 -6.51 7.38
C THR A 254 -14.68 -6.97 6.88
N GLN A 255 -14.76 -7.67 5.74
CA GLN A 255 -16.01 -8.04 5.08
C GLN A 255 -16.64 -9.32 5.65
N PHE A 256 -17.93 -9.51 5.41
CA PHE A 256 -18.67 -10.72 5.82
C PHE A 256 -18.12 -12.04 5.27
N SER A 257 -17.63 -12.05 4.02
CA SER A 257 -17.21 -13.28 3.33
C SER A 257 -15.87 -13.82 3.83
N TYR A 258 -15.02 -12.95 4.36
CA TYR A 258 -13.75 -13.30 4.96
C TYR A 258 -13.35 -12.19 5.93
N ARG A 259 -13.18 -12.54 7.20
CA ARG A 259 -12.80 -11.61 8.27
C ARG A 259 -11.70 -12.20 9.14
N ASN A 260 -10.64 -11.43 9.37
CA ASN A 260 -9.49 -11.82 10.21
C ASN A 260 -9.14 -10.79 11.30
N VAL A 261 -10.05 -9.86 11.59
CA VAL A 261 -9.85 -8.81 12.60
C VAL A 261 -10.09 -9.35 14.00
N GLU A 262 -9.15 -9.08 14.88
CA GLU A 262 -9.14 -9.44 16.30
C GLU A 262 -9.18 -8.17 17.18
N PRO A 263 -9.63 -8.25 18.44
CA PRO A 263 -9.69 -7.09 19.32
C PRO A 263 -8.37 -6.32 19.46
N GLN A 264 -7.25 -7.04 19.48
CA GLN A 264 -5.89 -6.49 19.64
C GLN A 264 -5.45 -5.69 18.42
N ASP A 265 -6.04 -5.94 17.24
CA ASP A 265 -5.70 -5.20 16.01
C ASP A 265 -6.06 -3.71 16.12
N TYR A 266 -7.00 -3.35 17.02
CA TYR A 266 -7.29 -1.95 17.32
C TYR A 266 -6.08 -1.20 17.89
N GLU A 267 -5.11 -1.91 18.44
CA GLU A 267 -3.90 -1.32 18.99
C GLU A 267 -2.80 -1.06 17.96
N LEU A 268 -2.92 -1.58 16.74
CA LEU A 268 -1.98 -1.34 15.64
C LEU A 268 -1.98 0.13 15.23
N ALA A 269 -0.81 0.67 14.90
CA ALA A 269 -0.68 2.04 14.44
C ALA A 269 -1.22 2.24 13.01
N ILE A 270 -1.14 1.20 12.19
CA ILE A 270 -1.56 1.19 10.79
C ILE A 270 -2.55 0.05 10.56
N TRP A 271 -3.73 0.40 10.06
CA TRP A 271 -4.72 -0.56 9.59
C TRP A 271 -4.73 -0.58 8.06
N HIS A 272 -4.24 -1.65 7.44
CA HIS A 272 -4.42 -1.85 6.00
C HIS A 272 -5.77 -2.52 5.76
N VAL A 273 -6.74 -1.79 5.18
CA VAL A 273 -8.15 -2.24 5.06
C VAL A 273 -8.61 -2.28 3.60
N PRO A 274 -8.07 -3.19 2.76
CA PRO A 274 -8.28 -3.18 1.32
C PRO A 274 -9.72 -3.41 0.89
N ALA A 275 -10.47 -4.09 1.75
CA ALA A 275 -11.87 -4.42 1.55
C ALA A 275 -12.81 -3.19 1.66
N GLU A 276 -12.34 -2.08 2.23
CA GLU A 276 -13.16 -0.90 2.56
C GLU A 276 -13.14 0.20 1.48
N LYS A 277 -12.29 0.08 0.43
CA LYS A 277 -12.14 1.09 -0.65
C LYS A 277 -13.47 1.56 -1.25
N ARG A 278 -14.43 0.63 -1.37
CA ARG A 278 -15.76 0.87 -1.95
C ARG A 278 -16.77 1.47 -0.97
N TYR A 279 -16.62 1.21 0.33
CA TYR A 279 -17.64 1.49 1.34
C TYR A 279 -17.11 2.34 2.50
N GLY A 280 -16.21 1.82 3.32
CA GLY A 280 -15.61 2.52 4.46
C GLY A 280 -14.97 3.84 4.08
N PHE A 281 -14.03 3.83 3.14
CA PHE A 281 -13.37 5.05 2.64
C PHE A 281 -14.37 6.01 1.99
N LYS A 282 -15.35 5.50 1.22
CA LYS A 282 -16.42 6.35 0.68
C LYS A 282 -17.20 7.11 1.77
N ARG A 283 -17.46 6.48 2.93
CA ARG A 283 -18.12 7.13 4.07
C ARG A 283 -17.20 8.11 4.78
N LEU A 284 -15.94 7.74 5.01
CA LEU A 284 -14.95 8.60 5.65
C LEU A 284 -14.69 9.85 4.82
N TYR A 285 -14.51 9.71 3.51
CA TYR A 285 -14.32 10.82 2.57
C TYR A 285 -15.43 11.88 2.65
N ARG A 286 -16.70 11.46 2.80
CA ARG A 286 -17.84 12.39 2.97
C ARG A 286 -17.75 13.21 4.26
N VAL A 287 -17.11 12.67 5.29
CA VAL A 287 -16.88 13.36 6.57
C VAL A 287 -15.68 14.29 6.45
N ILE A 288 -14.53 13.80 5.98
CA ILE A 288 -13.27 14.57 6.02
C ILE A 288 -13.28 15.79 5.09
N ARG A 289 -14.05 15.77 3.99
CA ARG A 289 -14.20 16.95 3.12
C ARG A 289 -14.87 18.12 3.80
N LYS A 290 -15.65 17.87 4.86
CA LYS A 290 -16.33 18.90 5.65
C LYS A 290 -15.43 19.30 6.82
N ARG A 291 -14.76 20.45 6.72
CA ARG A 291 -13.82 20.94 7.76
C ARG A 291 -14.46 21.15 9.12
N ASP A 292 -15.77 21.33 9.16
CA ASP A 292 -16.58 21.48 10.36
C ASP A 292 -17.10 20.15 10.94
N SER A 293 -16.72 19.01 10.35
CA SER A 293 -17.18 17.68 10.75
C SER A 293 -16.59 17.23 12.10
N TRP A 294 -17.20 16.17 12.65
CA TRP A 294 -16.70 15.52 13.86
C TRP A 294 -15.25 15.03 13.71
N PHE A 295 -14.81 14.68 12.50
CA PHE A 295 -13.45 14.18 12.29
C PHE A 295 -12.43 15.24 12.68
N TRP A 296 -12.63 16.50 12.27
CA TRP A 296 -11.71 17.59 12.56
C TRP A 296 -11.91 18.18 13.95
N LYS A 297 -13.16 18.34 14.40
CA LYS A 297 -13.49 19.05 15.64
C LYS A 297 -13.33 18.25 16.93
N MET A 298 -13.31 16.92 16.88
CA MET A 298 -13.24 16.13 18.11
C MET A 298 -11.86 16.29 18.79
N PRO A 299 -11.75 16.70 20.06
CA PRO A 299 -10.44 16.98 20.67
C PRO A 299 -9.65 15.74 21.11
N ALA A 300 -10.31 14.61 21.37
CA ALA A 300 -9.68 13.40 21.91
C ALA A 300 -9.30 12.40 20.81
N ALA A 301 -8.01 11.99 20.81
CA ALA A 301 -7.46 11.00 19.89
C ALA A 301 -8.28 9.69 19.86
N ASP A 302 -8.71 9.20 21.02
CA ASP A 302 -9.42 7.93 21.11
C ASP A 302 -10.85 7.99 20.54
N ARG A 303 -11.51 9.15 20.60
CA ARG A 303 -12.93 9.24 20.19
C ARG A 303 -13.11 9.27 18.67
N TRP A 304 -12.22 9.96 17.95
CA TRP A 304 -12.27 9.93 16.48
C TRP A 304 -11.77 8.57 15.97
N ARG A 305 -10.74 7.97 16.61
CA ARG A 305 -10.25 6.61 16.31
C ARG A 305 -11.36 5.57 16.47
N ALA A 306 -12.11 5.62 17.56
CA ALA A 306 -13.23 4.71 17.77
C ALA A 306 -14.29 4.84 16.67
N ARG A 307 -14.60 6.07 16.23
CA ARG A 307 -15.59 6.31 15.17
C ARG A 307 -15.13 5.81 13.80
N ILE A 308 -13.87 6.05 13.41
CA ILE A 308 -13.33 5.48 12.16
C ILE A 308 -13.32 3.94 12.26
N GLY A 309 -12.97 3.38 13.43
CA GLY A 309 -12.99 1.95 13.69
C GLY A 309 -14.37 1.35 13.41
N VAL A 310 -15.44 1.97 13.92
CA VAL A 310 -16.81 1.54 13.62
C VAL A 310 -17.15 1.60 12.13
N MET A 311 -16.70 2.63 11.40
CA MET A 311 -16.93 2.74 9.95
C MET A 311 -16.23 1.65 9.13
N LEU A 312 -15.05 1.25 9.59
CA LEU A 312 -14.17 0.27 8.94
C LEU A 312 -14.36 -1.16 9.49
N GLY A 313 -15.07 -1.32 10.61
CA GLY A 313 -15.33 -2.62 11.24
C GLY A 313 -14.15 -3.12 12.08
N ILE A 314 -13.52 -2.23 12.85
CA ILE A 314 -12.40 -2.50 13.76
C ILE A 314 -12.75 -1.89 15.14
N PRO A 315 -12.61 -2.63 16.26
CA PRO A 315 -12.20 -4.03 16.36
C PRO A 315 -13.30 -5.03 15.96
N ALA A 316 -14.57 -4.60 15.99
CA ALA A 316 -15.71 -5.49 15.80
C ALA A 316 -16.64 -5.03 14.68
N PHE A 317 -17.29 -6.01 14.05
CA PHE A 317 -18.25 -5.79 12.98
C PHE A 317 -19.66 -5.55 13.57
N GLY A 318 -19.91 -4.31 13.99
CA GLY A 318 -21.17 -3.91 14.66
C GLY A 318 -22.41 -4.06 13.78
N THR A 319 -23.59 -4.19 14.42
CA THR A 319 -24.90 -4.38 13.77
C THR A 319 -25.25 -3.27 12.77
N HIS A 320 -24.88 -2.03 13.08
CA HIS A 320 -25.08 -0.90 12.19
C HIS A 320 -24.25 -1.00 10.89
N LYS A 321 -22.97 -1.42 10.98
CA LYS A 321 -22.13 -1.64 9.80
C LYS A 321 -22.65 -2.82 8.95
N LYS A 322 -23.13 -3.89 9.61
CA LYS A 322 -23.80 -5.02 8.95
C LYS A 322 -24.94 -4.56 8.04
N LEU A 323 -25.85 -3.76 8.58
CA LEU A 323 -27.02 -3.24 7.85
C LEU A 323 -26.61 -2.32 6.69
N GLN A 324 -25.65 -1.41 6.93
CA GLN A 324 -25.18 -0.49 5.90
C GLN A 324 -24.50 -1.21 4.73
N ASP A 325 -23.62 -2.17 5.02
CA ASP A 325 -22.88 -2.88 3.97
C ASP A 325 -23.81 -3.83 3.20
N LEU A 326 -24.83 -4.42 3.85
CA LEU A 326 -25.87 -5.21 3.20
C LEU A 326 -26.74 -4.35 2.26
N GLY A 327 -27.24 -3.20 2.75
CA GLY A 327 -28.03 -2.27 1.94
C GLY A 327 -27.28 -1.80 0.70
N ASN A 328 -25.99 -1.45 0.84
CA ASN A 328 -25.16 -1.04 -0.29
C ASN A 328 -24.92 -2.17 -1.30
N ARG A 329 -24.82 -3.44 -0.87
CA ARG A 329 -24.72 -4.60 -1.79
C ARG A 329 -26.03 -4.80 -2.55
N VAL A 330 -27.17 -4.68 -1.90
CA VAL A 330 -28.50 -4.81 -2.53
C VAL A 330 -28.70 -3.72 -3.58
N LEU A 331 -28.47 -2.45 -3.20
CA LEU A 331 -28.53 -1.31 -4.14
C LEU A 331 -27.60 -1.50 -5.35
N ALA A 332 -26.38 -1.98 -5.12
CA ALA A 332 -25.43 -2.24 -6.21
C ALA A 332 -25.86 -3.40 -7.13
N LYS A 333 -26.59 -4.40 -6.61
CA LYS A 333 -27.18 -5.47 -7.42
C LYS A 333 -28.37 -4.97 -8.25
N VAL A 334 -29.28 -4.22 -7.62
CA VAL A 334 -30.46 -3.66 -8.29
C VAL A 334 -30.06 -2.73 -9.45
N LEU A 335 -29.11 -1.82 -9.21
CA LEU A 335 -28.59 -0.92 -10.26
C LEU A 335 -27.87 -1.64 -11.40
N LYS A 336 -27.32 -2.84 -11.17
CA LYS A 336 -26.71 -3.69 -12.20
C LYS A 336 -27.70 -4.53 -12.99
N SER A 337 -28.91 -4.76 -12.46
CA SER A 337 -30.00 -5.47 -13.15
C SER A 337 -30.94 -4.54 -13.93
N SER A 338 -30.71 -3.23 -13.86
CA SER A 338 -31.50 -2.18 -14.54
C SER A 338 -30.75 -1.54 -15.72
N ILE A 339 -29.62 -2.13 -16.10
CA ILE A 339 -28.81 -1.86 -17.30
C ILE A 339 -28.67 -3.20 -17.99
#